data_AF-A0A085WXT3-F1
#
_entry.id   AF-A0A085WXT3-F1
#
_cell.length_a   1.000
_cell.length_b   1.000
_cell.length_c   1.000
_cell.angle_alpha   90.00
_cell.angle_beta   90.00
_cell.angle_gamma   90.00
#
_symmetry.space_group_name_H-M   'P 1'
#
loop_
_entity.id
_entity.type
_entity.pdbx_description
1 polymer ?
#
loop_
_entity_poly.entity_id
_entity_poly.type
_entity_poly.pdbx_seq_one_letter_code
_entity_poly.pdbx_strand_id
1 'polypeptide(L)'
;METSERPVAAAPSAPAPVPPVPTPQAPPGPPPGEALDKLLQRPVDESSEQPPTDYPVNMDELRAKTPGNLYWELEAPTKDPEVLQKRAETLRKWNEVFGKVQAGDASEEEIHRYFDYRRKASEDAIAIAQRMLTDYGDKLPDRDKGLLDLSIRMHQDRLKEVPRQTDEALARKQLQDKRREEWIRNGKKVP
;
A
#
# COMPACT_ATOMS: atom_id res chain seq x y z
N MET A 1 -48.73 52.32 -59.75
CA MET A 1 -48.50 52.41 -58.29
C MET A 1 -48.41 50.98 -57.77
N GLU A 2 -47.40 50.22 -58.20
CA GLU A 2 -45.99 50.27 -57.80
C GLU A 2 -45.76 49.50 -56.50
N THR A 3 -45.22 48.30 -56.68
CA THR A 3 -44.69 47.39 -55.67
C THR A 3 -43.39 47.95 -55.12
N SER A 4 -43.25 48.02 -53.79
CA SER A 4 -41.97 48.25 -53.09
C SER A 4 -41.94 47.32 -51.89
N GLU A 5 -41.14 46.26 -51.96
CA GLU A 5 -39.76 46.19 -51.45
C GLU A 5 -39.68 46.14 -49.91
N ARG A 6 -39.25 44.99 -49.39
CA ARG A 6 -38.80 44.84 -48.00
C ARG A 6 -37.41 45.48 -47.87
N PRO A 7 -37.05 45.91 -46.64
CA PRO A 7 -35.84 45.32 -46.11
C PRO A 7 -35.94 44.87 -44.65
N VAL A 8 -35.09 43.90 -44.38
CA VAL A 8 -34.87 43.12 -43.17
C VAL A 8 -34.20 43.99 -42.11
N ALA A 9 -34.80 44.12 -40.93
CA ALA A 9 -34.13 44.71 -39.77
C ALA A 9 -33.29 43.63 -39.06
N ALA A 10 -31.99 43.82 -39.13
CA ALA A 10 -30.95 42.94 -38.62
C ALA A 10 -30.96 42.82 -37.08
N ALA A 11 -30.71 41.60 -36.61
CA ALA A 11 -30.45 41.29 -35.22
C ALA A 11 -29.20 42.00 -34.70
N PRO A 12 -29.14 42.39 -33.42
CA PRO A 12 -27.93 42.95 -32.83
C PRO A 12 -26.82 41.90 -32.81
N SER A 13 -25.71 42.23 -33.48
CA SER A 13 -24.50 41.43 -33.60
C SER A 13 -23.93 41.05 -32.23
N ALA A 14 -23.68 39.75 -32.06
CA ALA A 14 -22.86 39.20 -31.01
C ALA A 14 -21.43 39.80 -31.07
N PRO A 15 -20.76 40.00 -29.92
CA PRO A 15 -19.37 40.43 -29.88
C PRO A 15 -18.47 39.37 -30.54
N ALA A 16 -17.46 39.85 -31.27
CA ALA A 16 -16.48 39.04 -31.99
C ALA A 16 -15.78 38.02 -31.08
N PRO A 17 -15.40 36.84 -31.61
CA PRO A 17 -14.62 35.87 -30.87
C PRO A 17 -13.24 36.46 -30.54
N VAL A 18 -12.95 36.58 -29.25
CA VAL A 18 -11.58 36.81 -28.76
C VAL A 18 -10.70 35.64 -29.23
N PRO A 19 -9.47 35.91 -29.73
CA PRO A 19 -8.53 34.84 -30.02
C PRO A 19 -8.22 34.08 -28.72
N PRO A 20 -8.06 32.74 -28.77
CA PRO A 20 -7.72 31.99 -27.58
C PRO A 20 -6.36 32.46 -27.06
N VAL A 21 -6.34 32.87 -25.80
CA VAL A 21 -5.09 33.05 -25.04
C VAL A 21 -4.36 31.70 -25.07
N PRO A 22 -3.08 31.64 -25.46
CA PRO A 22 -2.32 30.40 -25.38
C PRO A 22 -2.25 30.00 -23.91
N THR A 23 -2.95 28.92 -23.56
CA THR A 23 -2.76 28.22 -22.29
C THR A 23 -1.28 27.86 -22.21
N PRO A 24 -0.56 28.18 -21.13
CA PRO A 24 0.72 27.54 -20.87
C PRO A 24 0.47 26.04 -20.89
N GLN A 25 0.98 25.34 -21.89
CA GLN A 25 1.09 23.89 -21.81
C GLN A 25 1.98 23.62 -20.61
N ALA A 26 1.37 23.15 -19.52
CA ALA A 26 2.14 22.42 -18.52
C ALA A 26 2.85 21.31 -19.29
N PRO A 27 4.19 21.15 -19.13
CA PRO A 27 4.86 20.02 -19.71
C PRO A 27 4.12 18.74 -19.27
N PRO A 28 4.03 17.71 -20.12
CA PRO A 28 3.43 16.45 -19.72
C PRO A 28 4.12 16.02 -18.44
N GLY A 29 3.36 16.04 -17.34
CA GLY A 29 3.83 15.50 -16.08
C GLY A 29 4.14 14.02 -16.31
N PRO A 30 5.27 13.52 -15.82
CA PRO A 30 5.58 12.10 -15.93
C PRO A 30 4.40 11.28 -15.37
N PRO A 31 4.02 10.16 -16.02
CA PRO A 31 3.00 9.26 -15.49
C PRO A 31 3.32 8.90 -14.04
N PRO A 32 2.30 8.64 -13.19
CA PRO A 32 2.51 8.28 -11.79
C PRO A 32 3.22 6.92 -11.72
N GLY A 33 4.54 6.98 -11.68
CA GLY A 33 5.46 5.85 -11.81
C GLY A 33 6.87 6.34 -12.14
N GLU A 34 7.00 7.27 -13.09
CA GLU A 34 8.31 7.76 -13.55
C GLU A 34 9.03 8.64 -12.50
N ALA A 35 8.30 9.34 -11.63
CA ALA A 35 8.90 10.10 -10.54
C ALA A 35 9.51 9.19 -9.46
N LEU A 36 8.95 7.99 -9.27
CA LEU A 36 9.48 6.98 -8.36
C LEU A 36 10.69 6.27 -9.00
N ASP A 37 10.61 5.94 -10.29
CA ASP A 37 11.73 5.42 -11.07
C ASP A 37 12.92 6.38 -11.10
N LYS A 38 12.70 7.69 -11.24
CA LYS A 38 13.79 8.70 -11.17
C LYS A 38 14.39 8.87 -9.78
N LEU A 39 13.60 8.66 -8.72
CA LEU A 39 14.10 8.63 -7.34
C LEU A 39 14.94 7.36 -7.08
N LEU A 40 14.58 6.24 -7.71
CA LEU A 40 15.32 4.98 -7.66
C LEU A 40 16.55 4.96 -8.59
N GLN A 41 16.55 5.76 -9.66
CA GLN A 41 17.65 5.94 -10.62
C GLN A 41 18.58 7.09 -10.26
N ARG A 42 18.38 7.75 -9.11
CA ARG A 42 19.43 8.65 -8.59
C ARG A 42 20.67 7.77 -8.42
N PRO A 43 21.81 8.10 -9.06
CA PRO A 43 23.05 7.41 -8.74
C PRO A 43 23.24 7.61 -7.24
N VAL A 44 23.05 6.54 -6.48
CA VAL A 44 23.65 6.42 -5.17
C VAL A 44 25.11 6.73 -5.42
N ASP A 45 25.64 7.70 -4.69
CA ASP A 45 27.08 7.91 -4.68
C ASP A 45 27.66 6.62 -4.11
N GLU A 46 28.04 5.68 -4.99
CA GLU A 46 28.58 4.36 -4.64
C GLU A 46 29.99 4.47 -4.04
N SER A 47 30.47 5.70 -3.79
CA SER A 47 31.83 5.99 -3.31
C SER A 47 32.01 5.86 -1.80
N SER A 48 30.97 5.55 -1.03
CA SER A 48 31.15 5.34 0.42
C SER A 48 30.07 4.47 1.04
N GLU A 49 30.07 3.18 0.70
CA GLU A 49 29.78 2.08 1.63
C GLU A 49 29.78 0.76 0.86
N GLN A 50 30.98 0.20 0.66
CA GLN A 50 31.07 -1.25 0.74
C GLN A 50 30.43 -1.64 2.08
N PRO A 51 29.48 -2.59 2.15
CA PRO A 51 29.04 -3.10 3.43
C PRO A 51 30.32 -3.51 4.18
N PRO A 52 30.54 -3.08 5.43
CA PRO A 52 31.65 -3.60 6.19
C PRO A 52 31.59 -5.12 6.06
N THR A 53 32.69 -5.72 5.61
CA THR A 53 32.78 -7.17 5.38
C THR A 53 32.47 -7.99 6.64
N ASP A 54 32.30 -7.31 7.78
CA ASP A 54 31.92 -7.81 9.07
C ASP A 54 30.78 -6.92 9.66
N TYR A 55 29.53 -7.23 9.32
CA TYR A 55 28.37 -6.60 9.95
C TYR A 55 28.24 -7.14 11.39
N PRO A 56 28.14 -6.30 12.43
CA PRO A 56 28.32 -6.73 13.82
C PRO A 56 27.18 -7.60 14.37
N VAL A 57 26.11 -7.83 13.59
CA VAL A 57 24.92 -8.56 14.01
C VAL A 57 25.04 -10.04 13.66
N ASN A 58 25.01 -10.89 14.68
CA ASN A 58 24.90 -12.33 14.51
C ASN A 58 23.43 -12.75 14.34
N MET A 59 23.05 -13.06 13.10
CA MET A 59 21.68 -13.45 12.74
C MET A 59 21.27 -14.82 13.30
N ASP A 60 22.20 -15.76 13.44
CA ASP A 60 21.91 -17.09 13.99
C ASP A 60 21.62 -17.02 15.49
N GLU A 61 22.35 -16.17 16.21
CA GLU A 61 22.09 -15.90 17.63
C GLU A 61 20.73 -15.22 17.82
N LEU A 62 20.39 -14.24 16.97
CA LEU A 62 19.07 -13.62 16.98
C LEU A 62 17.95 -14.63 16.70
N ARG A 63 18.17 -15.56 15.77
CA ARG A 63 17.20 -16.62 15.45
C ARG A 63 17.00 -17.57 16.62
N ALA A 64 18.07 -17.99 17.29
CA ALA A 64 18.00 -18.82 18.48
C ALA A 64 17.24 -18.12 19.62
N LYS A 65 17.38 -16.79 19.73
CA LYS A 65 16.69 -15.95 20.74
C LYS A 65 15.23 -15.64 20.39
N THR A 66 14.83 -15.74 19.12
CA THR A 66 13.48 -15.44 18.63
C THR A 66 12.93 -16.58 17.76
N PRO A 67 12.85 -17.82 18.30
CA PRO A 67 12.35 -18.95 17.52
C PRO A 67 10.87 -18.74 17.17
N GLY A 68 10.49 -19.07 15.94
CA GLY A 68 9.10 -18.95 15.48
C GLY A 68 8.63 -17.52 15.20
N ASN A 69 9.53 -16.53 15.20
CA ASN A 69 9.23 -15.17 14.79
C ASN A 69 9.05 -15.10 13.26
N LEU A 70 7.95 -14.48 12.80
CA LEU A 70 7.62 -14.37 11.38
C LEU A 70 8.67 -13.62 10.55
N TYR A 71 9.52 -12.78 11.16
CA TYR A 71 10.64 -12.13 10.48
C TYR A 71 11.51 -13.13 9.70
N TRP A 72 11.78 -14.30 10.27
CA TRP A 72 12.61 -15.32 9.63
C TRP A 72 11.97 -15.87 8.36
N GLU A 73 10.65 -16.03 8.39
CA GLU A 73 9.90 -16.57 7.28
C GLU A 73 9.60 -15.52 6.21
N LEU A 74 9.53 -14.23 6.57
CA LEU A 74 9.03 -13.17 5.69
C LEU A 74 10.12 -12.21 5.19
N GLU A 75 11.02 -11.77 6.07
CA GLU A 75 11.85 -10.58 5.82
C GLU A 75 13.35 -10.84 5.93
N ALA A 76 13.76 -11.89 6.63
CA ALA A 76 15.18 -12.22 6.80
C ALA A 76 15.89 -12.36 5.43
N PRO A 77 17.04 -11.71 5.22
CA PRO A 77 17.79 -11.84 3.97
C PRO A 77 18.14 -13.31 3.71
N THR A 78 17.75 -13.82 2.54
CA THR A 78 18.05 -15.20 2.12
C THR A 78 18.23 -15.26 0.61
N LYS A 79 19.10 -16.17 0.16
CA LYS A 79 19.28 -16.54 -1.26
C LYS A 79 18.70 -17.92 -1.58
N ASP A 80 18.12 -18.58 -0.58
CA ASP A 80 17.54 -19.91 -0.73
C ASP A 80 16.27 -19.83 -1.61
N PRO A 81 16.25 -20.49 -2.78
CA PRO A 81 15.11 -20.45 -3.68
C PRO A 81 13.83 -21.05 -3.06
N GLU A 82 13.93 -22.05 -2.19
CA GLU A 82 12.76 -22.67 -1.56
C GLU A 82 12.10 -21.70 -0.58
N VAL A 83 12.90 -20.97 0.21
CA VAL A 83 12.40 -19.95 1.13
C VAL A 83 11.75 -18.80 0.36
N LEU A 84 12.36 -18.35 -0.73
CA LEU A 84 11.79 -17.30 -1.58
C LEU A 84 10.48 -17.74 -2.24
N GLN A 85 10.37 -18.99 -2.69
CA GLN A 85 9.13 -19.53 -3.21
C GLN A 85 8.03 -19.59 -2.14
N LYS A 86 8.34 -20.10 -0.94
CA LYS A 86 7.40 -20.14 0.18
C LYS A 86 6.90 -18.74 0.56
N ARG A 87 7.78 -17.73 0.51
CA ARG A 87 7.42 -16.31 0.71
C ARG A 87 6.46 -15.82 -0.36
N ALA A 88 6.74 -16.09 -1.63
CA ALA A 88 5.88 -15.70 -2.74
C ALA A 88 4.48 -16.34 -2.63
N GLU A 89 4.41 -17.62 -2.27
CA GLU A 89 3.15 -18.33 -2.05
C GLU A 89 2.36 -17.76 -0.87
N THR A 90 3.04 -17.47 0.24
CA THR A 90 2.44 -16.84 1.43
C THR A 90 1.89 -15.46 1.10
N LEU A 91 2.67 -14.63 0.38
CA LEU A 91 2.25 -13.31 -0.06
C LEU A 91 1.04 -13.40 -0.99
N ARG A 92 1.06 -14.33 -1.96
CA ARG A 92 -0.06 -14.56 -2.87
C ARG A 92 -1.34 -14.94 -2.12
N LYS A 93 -1.24 -15.87 -1.16
CA LYS A 93 -2.37 -16.29 -0.32
C LYS A 93 -2.98 -15.09 0.41
N TRP A 94 -2.15 -14.29 1.08
CA TRP A 94 -2.67 -13.15 1.84
C TRP A 94 -3.16 -12.00 0.96
N ASN A 95 -2.59 -11.82 -0.24
CA ASN A 95 -3.11 -10.88 -1.22
C ASN A 95 -4.48 -11.29 -1.76
N GLU A 96 -4.73 -12.59 -1.96
CA GLU A 96 -6.05 -13.09 -2.36
C GLU A 96 -7.09 -12.80 -1.27
N VAL A 97 -6.77 -13.12 -0.01
CA VAL A 97 -7.65 -12.82 1.13
C VAL A 97 -7.87 -11.31 1.24
N PHE A 98 -6.82 -10.50 1.10
CA PHE A 98 -6.95 -9.05 1.11
C PHE A 98 -7.88 -8.54 0.00
N GLY A 99 -7.79 -9.09 -1.21
CA GLY A 99 -8.70 -8.77 -2.30
C GLY A 99 -10.16 -9.03 -1.94
N LYS A 100 -10.45 -10.19 -1.33
CA LYS A 100 -11.80 -10.53 -0.83
C LYS A 100 -12.26 -9.58 0.28
N VAL A 101 -11.37 -9.23 1.21
CA VAL A 101 -11.64 -8.28 2.31
C VAL A 101 -11.98 -6.87 1.78
N GLN A 102 -11.30 -6.44 0.72
CA GLN A 102 -11.57 -5.15 0.07
C GLN A 102 -12.87 -5.19 -0.72
N ALA A 103 -13.16 -6.31 -1.39
CA ALA A 103 -14.40 -6.50 -2.14
C ALA A 103 -15.64 -6.71 -1.26
N GLY A 104 -15.47 -6.96 0.04
CA GLY A 104 -16.57 -7.30 0.96
C GLY A 104 -17.07 -8.74 0.81
N ASP A 105 -16.34 -9.59 0.10
CA ASP A 105 -16.70 -10.99 -0.19
C ASP A 105 -16.00 -12.00 0.74
N ALA A 106 -15.06 -11.54 1.57
CA ALA A 106 -14.39 -12.38 2.56
C ALA A 106 -15.37 -12.83 3.66
N SER A 107 -15.21 -14.07 4.15
CA SER A 107 -15.90 -14.50 5.37
C SER A 107 -15.40 -13.72 6.59
N GLU A 108 -16.16 -13.75 7.68
CA GLU A 108 -15.76 -13.13 8.94
C GLU A 108 -14.46 -13.76 9.47
N GLU A 109 -14.33 -15.08 9.36
CA GLU A 109 -13.12 -15.82 9.74
C GLU A 109 -11.93 -15.49 8.82
N GLU A 110 -12.16 -15.24 7.52
CA GLU A 110 -11.11 -14.76 6.62
C GLU A 110 -10.63 -13.35 6.99
N ILE A 111 -11.55 -12.45 7.33
CA ILE A 111 -11.23 -11.09 7.81
C ILE A 111 -10.39 -11.17 9.09
N HIS A 112 -10.84 -11.91 10.11
CA HIS A 112 -10.10 -12.02 11.37
C HIS A 112 -8.72 -12.65 11.17
N ARG A 113 -8.62 -13.76 10.42
CA ARG A 113 -7.32 -14.41 10.15
C ARG A 113 -6.35 -13.47 9.42
N TYR A 114 -6.83 -12.67 8.48
CA TYR A 114 -6.00 -11.70 7.77
C TYR A 114 -5.44 -10.63 8.70
N PHE A 115 -6.28 -10.03 9.53
CA PHE A 115 -5.84 -8.98 10.45
C PHE A 115 -5.00 -9.52 11.61
N ASP A 116 -5.28 -10.74 12.09
CA ASP A 116 -4.43 -11.43 13.06
C ASP A 116 -3.04 -11.73 12.50
N TYR A 117 -2.94 -12.16 11.24
CA TYR A 117 -1.66 -12.35 10.57
C TYR A 117 -0.89 -11.03 10.47
N ARG A 118 -1.54 -9.93 10.09
CA ARG A 118 -0.91 -8.60 10.01
C ARG A 118 -0.47 -8.06 11.37
N ARG A 119 -1.27 -8.32 12.41
CA ARG A 119 -0.93 -7.99 13.79
C ARG A 119 0.34 -8.74 14.19
N LYS A 120 0.32 -10.07 14.06
CA LYS A 120 1.46 -10.94 14.42
C LYS A 120 2.73 -10.57 13.66
N ALA A 121 2.64 -10.33 12.35
CA ALA A 121 3.79 -9.92 11.55
C ALA A 121 4.41 -8.61 12.05
N SER A 122 3.59 -7.67 12.54
CA SER A 122 4.07 -6.39 13.06
C SER A 122 4.64 -6.52 14.48
N GLU A 123 4.01 -7.32 15.34
CA GLU A 123 4.53 -7.65 16.67
C GLU A 123 5.89 -8.33 16.59
N ASP A 124 6.01 -9.31 15.69
CA ASP A 124 7.23 -10.08 15.45
C ASP A 124 8.35 -9.18 14.89
N ALA A 125 8.03 -8.25 13.98
CA ALA A 125 8.97 -7.25 13.44
C ALA A 125 9.45 -6.25 14.52
N ILE A 126 8.57 -5.82 15.43
CA ILE A 126 8.97 -4.98 16.57
C ILE A 126 9.91 -5.76 17.49
N ALA A 127 9.56 -7.00 17.83
CA ALA A 127 10.34 -7.83 18.74
C ALA A 127 11.77 -8.05 18.24
N ILE A 128 11.95 -8.33 16.94
CA ILE A 128 13.29 -8.51 16.35
C ILE A 128 14.07 -7.19 16.35
N ALA A 129 13.44 -6.07 15.96
CA ALA A 129 14.11 -4.78 15.88
C ALA A 129 14.55 -4.27 17.27
N GLN A 130 13.67 -4.40 18.28
CA GLN A 130 14.00 -4.09 19.67
C GLN A 130 15.15 -4.97 20.18
N ARG A 131 15.16 -6.25 19.79
CA ARG A 131 16.24 -7.15 20.18
C ARG A 131 17.57 -6.77 19.53
N MET A 132 17.57 -6.40 18.26
CA MET A 132 18.77 -5.90 17.57
C MET A 132 19.33 -4.65 18.26
N LEU A 133 18.47 -3.69 18.62
CA LEU A 133 18.88 -2.49 19.35
C LEU A 133 19.42 -2.82 20.74
N THR A 134 18.81 -3.77 21.45
CA THR A 134 19.23 -4.15 22.81
C THR A 134 20.57 -4.88 22.80
N ASP A 135 20.76 -5.85 21.90
CA ASP A 135 21.94 -6.72 21.89
C ASP A 135 23.12 -6.08 21.14
N TYR A 136 22.87 -5.23 20.15
CA TYR A 136 23.88 -4.70 19.23
C TYR A 136 23.89 -3.18 19.10
N GLY A 137 22.99 -2.45 19.79
CA GLY A 137 22.84 -0.99 19.65
C GLY A 137 24.13 -0.19 19.78
N ASP A 138 25.02 -0.57 20.69
CA ASP A 138 26.31 0.12 20.90
C ASP A 138 27.32 -0.13 19.76
N LYS A 139 27.15 -1.22 19.01
CA LYS A 139 28.03 -1.63 17.90
C LYS A 139 27.48 -1.24 16.53
N LEU A 140 26.19 -0.93 16.45
CA LEU A 140 25.53 -0.54 15.21
C LEU A 140 25.91 0.89 14.80
N PRO A 141 26.03 1.17 13.49
CA PRO A 141 26.06 2.54 12.99
C PRO A 141 24.80 3.31 13.38
N ASP A 142 24.90 4.63 13.59
CA ASP A 142 23.75 5.48 13.95
C ASP A 142 22.64 5.44 12.90
N ARG A 143 23.00 5.31 11.62
CA ARG A 143 22.03 5.10 10.54
C ARG A 143 21.15 3.88 10.81
N ASP A 144 21.77 2.75 11.13
CA ASP A 144 21.07 1.47 11.29
C ASP A 144 20.19 1.47 12.54
N LYS A 145 20.67 2.08 13.64
CA LYS A 145 19.84 2.34 14.83
C LYS A 145 18.60 3.15 14.46
N GLY A 146 18.79 4.25 13.71
CA GLY A 146 17.69 5.10 13.26
C GLY A 146 16.68 4.36 12.37
N LEU A 147 17.15 3.44 11.51
CA LEU A 147 16.27 2.59 10.70
C LEU A 147 15.46 1.60 11.55
N LEU A 148 16.06 0.99 12.56
CA LEU A 148 15.36 0.11 13.50
C LEU A 148 14.31 0.86 14.32
N ASP A 149 14.65 2.04 14.85
CA ASP A 149 13.71 2.89 15.59
C ASP A 149 12.55 3.38 14.71
N LEU A 150 12.83 3.70 13.43
CA LEU A 150 11.79 4.02 12.47
C LEU A 150 10.88 2.82 12.20
N SER A 151 11.47 1.65 11.96
CA SER A 151 10.71 0.41 11.73
C SER A 151 9.76 0.10 12.90
N ILE A 152 10.26 0.18 14.15
CA ILE A 152 9.45 -0.02 15.36
C ILE A 152 8.25 0.93 15.37
N ARG A 153 8.46 2.23 15.13
CA ARG A 153 7.38 3.24 15.11
C ARG A 153 6.35 2.94 14.04
N MET A 154 6.79 2.62 12.82
CA MET A 154 5.88 2.28 11.72
C MET A 154 5.01 1.06 12.02
N HIS A 155 5.58 0.02 12.64
CA HIS A 155 4.84 -1.17 13.04
C HIS A 155 3.88 -0.88 14.22
N GLN A 156 4.27 -0.04 15.17
CA GLN A 156 3.38 0.40 16.26
C GLN A 156 2.17 1.17 15.70
N ASP A 157 2.38 2.06 14.75
CA ASP A 157 1.29 2.81 14.12
C ASP A 157 0.39 1.86 13.31
N ARG A 158 0.97 0.89 12.60
CA ARG A 158 0.18 -0.15 11.93
C ARG A 158 -0.67 -0.94 12.92
N LEU A 159 -0.15 -1.31 14.09
CA LEU A 159 -0.88 -2.04 15.12
C LEU A 159 -2.07 -1.25 15.68
N LYS A 160 -1.92 0.07 15.88
CA LYS A 160 -3.01 0.95 16.32
C LYS A 160 -4.16 0.98 15.30
N GLU A 161 -3.85 0.83 14.02
CA GLU A 161 -4.85 0.85 12.94
C GLU A 161 -5.55 -0.50 12.71
N VAL A 162 -4.98 -1.62 13.16
CA VAL A 162 -5.56 -2.96 12.93
C VAL A 162 -7.02 -3.07 13.41
N PRO A 163 -7.40 -2.62 14.63
CA PRO A 163 -8.78 -2.70 15.09
C PRO A 163 -9.75 -1.95 14.17
N ARG A 164 -9.46 -0.68 13.85
CA ARG A 164 -10.28 0.13 12.95
C ARG A 164 -10.46 -0.52 11.58
N GLN A 165 -9.36 -1.05 11.00
CA GLN A 165 -9.42 -1.71 9.70
C GLN A 165 -10.22 -3.02 9.73
N THR A 166 -10.19 -3.74 10.85
CA THR A 166 -10.98 -4.95 11.06
C THR A 166 -12.46 -4.61 11.12
N ASP A 167 -12.83 -3.61 11.92
CA ASP A 167 -14.23 -3.15 12.04
C ASP A 167 -14.79 -2.66 10.71
N GLU A 168 -14.01 -1.90 9.95
CA GLU A 168 -14.39 -1.45 8.61
C GLU A 168 -14.60 -2.60 7.63
N ALA A 169 -13.74 -3.62 7.68
CA ALA A 169 -13.91 -4.82 6.84
C ALA A 169 -15.18 -5.59 7.20
N LEU A 170 -15.46 -5.77 8.50
CA LEU A 170 -16.68 -6.42 8.99
C LEU A 170 -17.93 -5.62 8.58
N ALA A 171 -17.90 -4.30 8.71
CA ALA A 171 -19.00 -3.43 8.30
C ALA A 171 -19.28 -3.53 6.78
N ARG A 172 -18.23 -3.57 5.95
CA ARG A 172 -18.37 -3.78 4.50
C ARG A 172 -19.00 -5.13 4.19
N LYS A 173 -18.52 -6.22 4.81
CA LYS A 173 -19.12 -7.56 4.68
C LYS A 173 -20.61 -7.54 5.02
N GLN A 174 -20.97 -6.99 6.19
CA GLN A 174 -22.37 -6.94 6.63
C GLN A 174 -23.26 -6.17 5.63
N LEU A 175 -22.75 -5.10 5.04
CA LEU A 175 -23.47 -4.35 4.01
C LEU A 175 -23.64 -5.18 2.72
N GLN A 176 -22.60 -5.90 2.30
CA GLN A 176 -22.62 -6.82 1.15
C GLN A 176 -23.67 -7.92 1.34
N ASP A 177 -23.69 -8.54 2.52
CA ASP A 177 -24.60 -9.62 2.86
C ASP A 177 -26.06 -9.15 2.84
N LYS A 178 -26.36 -8.00 3.45
CA LYS A 178 -27.71 -7.41 3.42
C LYS A 178 -28.18 -7.15 1.99
N ARG A 179 -27.32 -6.59 1.14
CA ARG A 179 -27.64 -6.36 -0.28
C ARG A 179 -27.91 -7.68 -1.02
N ARG A 180 -27.12 -8.71 -0.74
CA ARG A 180 -27.30 -10.06 -1.32
C ARG A 180 -28.62 -10.68 -0.88
N GLU A 181 -28.96 -10.58 0.40
CA GLU A 181 -30.25 -11.06 0.94
C GLU A 181 -31.45 -10.32 0.32
N GLU A 182 -31.38 -8.99 0.20
CA GLU A 182 -32.40 -8.18 -0.44
C GLU A 182 -32.57 -8.54 -1.91
N TRP A 183 -31.47 -8.74 -2.65
CA TRP A 183 -31.50 -9.18 -4.04
C TRP A 183 -32.15 -10.55 -4.19
N ILE A 184 -31.81 -11.53 -3.33
CA ILE A 184 -32.44 -12.86 -3.32
C ILE A 184 -33.94 -12.75 -3.01
N ARG A 185 -34.32 -11.89 -2.05
CA ARG A 185 -35.72 -11.70 -1.64
C ARG A 185 -36.55 -11.05 -2.75
N ASN A 186 -35.99 -10.08 -3.46
CA ASN A 186 -36.66 -9.35 -4.54
C ASN A 186 -36.69 -10.15 -5.84
N GLY A 187 -35.63 -10.91 -6.15
CA GLY A 187 -35.61 -11.83 -7.30
C GLY A 187 -36.60 -12.97 -7.18
N LYS A 188 -36.93 -13.41 -5.96
CA LYS A 188 -38.02 -14.37 -5.68
C LYS A 188 -39.44 -13.75 -5.74
N LYS A 189 -39.56 -12.42 -5.87
CA LYS A 189 -40.84 -11.69 -5.96
C LYS A 189 -41.24 -11.33 -7.39
N VAL A 190 -40.53 -11.81 -8.41
CA VAL A 190 -40.96 -11.65 -9.80
C VAL A 190 -42.03 -12.73 -10.10
N PRO A 191 -43.30 -12.37 -10.34
CA PRO A 191 -44.35 -13.30 -10.73
C PRO A 191 -44.17 -13.84 -12.15
#